data_AF-A0A5N5F8Q9-F1
#
_entry.id   AF-A0A5N5F8Q9-F1
#
_cell.length_a   1.000
_cell.length_b   1.000
_cell.length_c   1.000
_cell.angle_alpha   90.00
_cell.angle_beta   90.00
_cell.angle_gamma   90.00
#
_symmetry.space_group_name_H-M   'P 1'
#
loop_
_entity.id
_entity.type
_entity.pdbx_description
1 polymer ?
#
loop_
_entity_poly.entity_id
_entity_poly.type
_entity_poly.pdbx_seq_one_letter_code
_entity_poly.pdbx_strand_id
1 'polypeptide(L)'
;MQNPEGVQVDGEVESAASVATPEFDEWANFGDQDIMQQHSAIRAEEAEKIPFLGDKEPLSSLASEYRSGSAILLEKIKVLGEQYAAIRRTRGDGNCFFRSFMFSYLEHILESQDQSEVDRIKANVEQCRKTLQSLGYADFTFEDFFALFLEQLDSVLQGNEDSISHDELIRRSRDQSVSDYVVMFFRFVTSGEIRKRSEFFEPFIFGLTNATVEQFCKSSVEPMGEESDHVHITALSDALGVPIRVVYLDRSSCDNGGVSVNHHDFVPAGSDAPKASEGSEKVTPFITLLYRPGHYDLLYPK
;
A
#
# COMPACT_ATOMS: atom_id res chain seq x y z
N MET A 1 93.84 9.97 -12.55
CA MET A 1 94.87 9.22 -11.81
C MET A 1 94.16 8.13 -11.02
N GLN A 2 94.62 6.88 -11.19
CA GLN A 2 94.21 5.60 -10.58
C GLN A 2 92.86 4.97 -10.98
N ASN A 3 92.98 3.97 -11.87
CA ASN A 3 92.22 2.70 -11.96
C ASN A 3 92.62 1.74 -10.79
N PRO A 4 92.12 0.48 -10.62
CA PRO A 4 91.15 -0.32 -11.41
C PRO A 4 90.10 -1.17 -10.63
N GLU A 5 89.13 -1.70 -11.38
CA GLU A 5 88.59 -3.08 -11.45
C GLU A 5 88.46 -4.00 -10.20
N GLY A 6 87.24 -4.56 -10.03
CA GLY A 6 87.04 -6.02 -10.19
C GLY A 6 86.59 -6.89 -9.00
N VAL A 7 85.47 -7.60 -9.21
CA VAL A 7 85.13 -8.99 -8.76
C VAL A 7 84.23 -9.19 -7.51
N GLN A 8 82.89 -9.29 -7.76
CA GLN A 8 81.97 -10.46 -7.61
C GLN A 8 82.40 -11.64 -6.70
N VAL A 9 81.60 -12.43 -5.95
CA VAL A 9 80.16 -12.79 -5.81
C VAL A 9 80.01 -13.39 -4.38
N ASP A 10 78.90 -13.28 -3.66
CA ASP A 10 77.89 -14.34 -3.41
C ASP A 10 77.20 -13.90 -2.10
N GLY A 11 75.90 -13.94 -1.89
CA GLY A 11 74.76 -14.42 -2.64
C GLY A 11 73.64 -14.45 -1.61
N GLU A 12 72.52 -13.78 -1.84
CA GLU A 12 71.32 -14.03 -1.06
C GLU A 12 70.09 -13.68 -1.90
N VAL A 13 69.29 -14.72 -2.09
CA VAL A 13 68.16 -14.84 -2.99
C VAL A 13 66.97 -14.08 -2.42
N GLU A 14 66.23 -13.41 -3.30
CA GLU A 14 64.95 -12.77 -3.03
C GLU A 14 63.99 -13.64 -2.24
N SER A 15 63.37 -13.05 -1.22
CA SER A 15 62.06 -13.44 -0.72
C SER A 15 61.29 -12.18 -0.36
N ALA A 16 60.76 -11.50 -1.38
CA ALA A 16 59.67 -10.55 -1.19
C ALA A 16 58.44 -11.35 -0.75
N ALA A 17 58.27 -11.50 0.56
CA ALA A 17 57.04 -12.00 1.13
C ALA A 17 55.96 -10.94 0.87
N SER A 18 55.11 -11.19 -0.13
CA SER A 18 53.82 -10.54 -0.26
C SER A 18 53.00 -10.92 0.96
N VAL A 19 52.96 -10.04 1.97
CA VAL A 19 51.98 -10.15 3.03
C VAL A 19 50.63 -9.83 2.38
N ALA A 20 49.86 -10.89 2.11
CA ALA A 20 48.45 -10.75 1.83
C ALA A 20 47.82 -10.06 3.04
N THR A 21 47.43 -8.79 2.86
CA THR A 21 46.53 -8.11 3.79
C THR A 21 45.24 -8.92 3.86
N PRO A 22 44.78 -9.30 5.05
CA PRO A 22 43.59 -10.13 5.18
C PRO A 22 42.38 -9.35 4.66
N GLU A 23 41.42 -10.09 4.09
CA GLU A 23 40.08 -9.66 3.64
C GLU A 23 39.27 -9.01 4.78
N PHE A 24 39.71 -7.85 5.25
CA PHE A 24 39.11 -7.11 6.37
C PHE A 24 38.63 -5.72 5.93
N ASP A 25 38.61 -5.44 4.63
CA ASP A 25 38.14 -4.17 4.05
C ASP A 25 36.75 -4.28 3.40
N GLU A 26 36.17 -5.48 3.30
CA GLU A 26 34.84 -5.69 2.68
C GLU A 26 33.66 -5.37 3.62
N TRP A 27 33.87 -5.28 4.94
CA TRP A 27 32.80 -4.96 5.88
C TRP A 27 32.54 -3.46 6.06
N ALA A 28 33.38 -2.59 5.53
CA ALA A 28 33.32 -1.15 5.77
C ALA A 28 32.32 -0.38 4.86
N ASN A 29 31.59 -1.07 3.98
CA ASN A 29 30.90 -0.44 2.85
C ASN A 29 29.47 -0.91 2.59
N PHE A 30 28.77 -1.50 3.57
CA PHE A 30 27.31 -1.62 3.45
C PHE A 30 26.69 -0.28 3.83
N GLY A 31 26.35 0.54 2.83
CA GLY A 31 25.61 1.77 3.09
C GLY A 31 24.21 1.44 3.62
N ASP A 32 23.61 2.35 4.37
CA ASP A 32 22.23 2.19 4.85
C ASP A 32 21.25 1.90 3.70
N GLN A 33 21.55 2.37 2.49
CA GLN A 33 20.80 2.06 1.27
C GLN A 33 20.90 0.58 0.86
N ASP A 34 22.09 -0.02 0.93
CA ASP A 34 22.29 -1.43 0.56
C ASP A 34 21.56 -2.35 1.54
N ILE A 35 21.57 -1.99 2.82
CA ILE A 35 20.83 -2.71 3.87
C ILE A 35 19.31 -2.60 3.63
N MET A 36 18.80 -1.41 3.34
CA MET A 36 17.38 -1.21 3.02
C MET A 36 16.97 -1.98 1.77
N GLN A 37 17.80 -1.98 0.72
CA GLN A 37 17.54 -2.74 -0.51
C GLN A 37 17.52 -4.24 -0.23
N GLN A 38 18.48 -4.77 0.53
CA GLN A 38 18.51 -6.18 0.90
C GLN A 38 17.27 -6.57 1.72
N HIS A 39 16.87 -5.73 2.69
CA HIS A 39 15.70 -5.99 3.52
C HIS A 39 14.39 -5.96 2.70
N SER A 40 14.30 -5.04 1.73
CA SER A 40 13.19 -4.98 0.77
C SER A 40 13.15 -6.23 -0.12
N ALA A 41 14.30 -6.67 -0.65
CA ALA A 41 14.40 -7.86 -1.48
C ALA A 41 13.97 -9.14 -0.75
N ILE A 42 14.40 -9.31 0.51
CA ILE A 42 13.99 -10.46 1.34
C ILE A 42 12.47 -10.45 1.55
N ARG A 43 11.90 -9.29 1.90
CA ARG A 43 10.45 -9.15 2.08
C ARG A 43 9.69 -9.48 0.79
N ALA A 44 10.17 -9.04 -0.36
CA ALA A 44 9.56 -9.33 -1.66
C ALA A 44 9.55 -10.84 -1.96
N GLU A 45 10.68 -11.54 -1.74
CA GLU A 45 10.78 -12.99 -1.94
C GLU A 45 9.85 -13.77 -0.99
N GLU A 46 9.73 -13.34 0.26
CA GLU A 46 8.78 -13.94 1.20
C GLU A 46 7.33 -13.68 0.81
N ALA A 47 7.05 -12.48 0.31
CA ALA A 47 5.71 -12.07 -0.12
C ALA A 47 5.23 -12.90 -1.33
N GLU A 48 6.11 -13.26 -2.27
CA GLU A 48 5.76 -14.09 -3.45
C GLU A 48 5.16 -15.45 -3.08
N LYS A 49 5.47 -15.98 -1.89
CA LYS A 49 4.96 -17.27 -1.38
C LYS A 49 3.49 -17.20 -0.93
N ILE A 50 2.96 -15.99 -0.71
CA ILE A 50 1.62 -15.73 -0.17
C ILE A 50 0.77 -15.18 -1.30
N PRO A 51 -0.45 -15.65 -1.59
CA PRO A 51 -1.27 -15.04 -2.65
C PRO A 51 -1.52 -13.55 -2.38
N PHE A 52 -1.74 -12.75 -3.44
CA PHE A 52 -2.02 -11.31 -3.30
C PHE A 52 -3.19 -10.98 -2.36
N LEU A 53 -4.16 -11.89 -2.31
CA LEU A 53 -5.35 -11.83 -1.49
C LEU A 53 -5.59 -13.19 -0.82
N GLY A 54 -5.73 -13.21 0.50
CA GLY A 54 -6.05 -14.40 1.28
C GLY A 54 -7.53 -14.80 1.19
N ASP A 55 -7.88 -15.91 1.83
CA ASP A 55 -9.28 -16.29 2.07
C ASP A 55 -9.85 -15.51 3.27
N LYS A 56 -11.18 -15.53 3.45
CA LYS A 56 -11.78 -14.97 4.67
C LYS A 56 -11.43 -15.87 5.86
N GLU A 57 -10.88 -15.27 6.91
CA GLU A 57 -10.46 -15.94 8.14
C GLU A 57 -11.24 -15.39 9.35
N PRO A 58 -11.49 -16.21 10.39
CA PRO A 58 -12.00 -15.70 11.66
C PRO A 58 -10.93 -14.83 12.36
N LEU A 59 -11.36 -13.85 13.16
CA LEU A 59 -10.42 -13.00 13.93
C LEU A 59 -9.56 -13.79 14.94
N SER A 60 -9.95 -15.03 15.30
CA SER A 60 -9.11 -15.92 16.09
C SER A 60 -7.78 -16.27 15.41
N SER A 61 -7.73 -16.27 14.07
CA SER A 61 -6.49 -16.44 13.31
C SER A 61 -5.54 -15.27 13.58
N LEU A 62 -6.05 -14.04 13.55
CA LEU A 62 -5.28 -12.84 13.91
C LEU A 62 -4.81 -12.87 15.37
N ALA A 63 -5.67 -13.25 16.30
CA ALA A 63 -5.29 -13.42 17.72
C ALA A 63 -4.15 -14.44 17.90
N SER A 64 -4.09 -15.44 17.02
CA SER A 64 -3.08 -16.51 17.10
C SER A 64 -1.66 -16.01 16.83
N GLU A 65 -1.50 -15.00 15.96
CA GLU A 65 -0.21 -14.35 15.67
C GLU A 65 0.37 -13.65 16.90
N TYR A 66 -0.49 -13.14 17.80
CA TYR A 66 -0.07 -12.35 18.96
C TYR A 66 -0.09 -13.11 20.28
N ARG A 67 -0.34 -14.44 20.30
CA ARG A 67 -0.41 -15.25 21.53
C ARG A 67 0.85 -15.16 22.39
N SER A 68 2.02 -15.15 21.74
CA SER A 68 3.33 -15.01 22.41
C SER A 68 3.83 -13.56 22.44
N GLY A 69 2.98 -12.61 22.04
CA GLY A 69 3.32 -11.22 21.82
C GLY A 69 2.70 -10.27 22.85
N SER A 70 2.01 -9.24 22.37
CA SER A 70 1.49 -8.15 23.21
C SER A 70 0.10 -8.46 23.76
N ALA A 71 -0.04 -8.47 25.08
CA ALA A 71 -1.34 -8.60 25.75
C ALA A 71 -2.33 -7.48 25.37
N ILE A 72 -1.84 -6.26 25.11
CA ILE A 72 -2.67 -5.14 24.65
C ILE A 72 -3.28 -5.46 23.28
N LEU A 73 -2.49 -5.99 22.35
CA LEU A 73 -2.98 -6.37 21.02
C LEU A 73 -4.01 -7.50 21.11
N LEU A 74 -3.79 -8.49 21.98
CA LEU A 74 -4.75 -9.57 22.19
C LEU A 74 -6.11 -9.04 22.72
N GLU A 75 -6.10 -8.12 23.67
CA GLU A 75 -7.33 -7.51 24.17
C GLU A 75 -7.99 -6.63 23.09
N LYS A 76 -7.23 -5.88 22.29
CA LYS A 76 -7.77 -5.14 21.14
C LYS A 76 -8.43 -6.06 20.12
N ILE A 77 -7.81 -7.20 19.80
CA ILE A 77 -8.37 -8.18 18.85
C ILE A 77 -9.64 -8.81 19.42
N LYS A 78 -9.72 -9.02 20.72
CA LYS A 78 -10.94 -9.49 21.39
C LYS A 78 -12.07 -8.46 21.26
N VAL A 79 -11.79 -7.18 21.54
CA VAL A 79 -12.75 -6.08 21.33
C VAL A 79 -13.14 -5.95 19.85
N LEU A 80 -12.18 -6.10 18.92
CA LEU A 80 -12.43 -6.11 17.48
C LEU A 80 -13.41 -7.23 17.10
N GLY A 81 -13.22 -8.42 17.67
CA GLY A 81 -14.09 -9.58 17.48
C GLY A 81 -15.52 -9.41 18.00
N GLU A 82 -15.82 -8.34 18.74
CA GLU A 82 -17.20 -8.00 19.10
C GLU A 82 -17.95 -7.36 17.91
N GLN A 83 -17.25 -6.57 17.09
CA GLN A 83 -17.82 -5.77 15.98
C GLN A 83 -17.61 -6.38 14.60
N TYR A 84 -16.55 -7.18 14.42
CA TYR A 84 -16.16 -7.75 13.13
C TYR A 84 -16.21 -9.28 13.16
N ALA A 85 -16.67 -9.88 12.07
CA ALA A 85 -16.85 -11.32 11.91
C ALA A 85 -15.59 -12.00 11.34
N ALA A 86 -14.94 -11.34 10.39
CA ALA A 86 -13.82 -11.92 9.65
C ALA A 86 -12.77 -10.88 9.26
N ILE A 87 -11.58 -11.38 8.93
CA ILE A 87 -10.48 -10.64 8.30
C ILE A 87 -10.14 -11.33 6.98
N ARG A 88 -9.72 -10.57 5.96
CA ARG A 88 -9.09 -11.13 4.76
C ARG A 88 -7.76 -10.44 4.54
N ARG A 89 -6.70 -11.23 4.44
CA ARG A 89 -5.34 -10.73 4.33
C ARG A 89 -5.03 -10.25 2.94
N THR A 90 -4.14 -9.26 2.82
CA THR A 90 -3.45 -8.98 1.56
C THR A 90 -1.96 -9.28 1.70
N ARG A 91 -1.29 -9.56 0.58
CA ARG A 91 0.17 -9.74 0.58
C ARG A 91 0.84 -8.42 0.96
N GLY A 92 1.83 -8.48 1.86
CA GLY A 92 2.64 -7.34 2.28
C GLY A 92 3.78 -7.05 1.30
N ASP A 93 3.46 -6.49 0.14
CA ASP A 93 4.40 -6.12 -0.92
C ASP A 93 4.37 -4.61 -1.23
N GLY A 94 3.93 -3.79 -0.26
CA GLY A 94 3.74 -2.35 -0.40
C GLY A 94 2.46 -1.93 -1.12
N ASN A 95 1.72 -2.85 -1.76
CA ASN A 95 0.47 -2.54 -2.47
C ASN A 95 -0.80 -2.84 -1.64
N CYS A 96 -0.63 -3.25 -0.38
CA CYS A 96 -1.69 -3.78 0.47
C CYS A 96 -2.90 -2.84 0.62
N PHE A 97 -2.71 -1.53 0.72
CA PHE A 97 -3.82 -0.56 0.78
C PHE A 97 -4.67 -0.60 -0.50
N PHE A 98 -4.04 -0.34 -1.65
CA PHE A 98 -4.74 -0.31 -2.94
C PHE A 98 -5.39 -1.66 -3.27
N ARG A 99 -4.73 -2.77 -2.93
CA ARG A 99 -5.26 -4.10 -3.17
C ARG A 99 -6.40 -4.48 -2.23
N SER A 100 -6.34 -4.02 -0.97
CA SER A 100 -7.46 -4.16 -0.04
C SER A 100 -8.66 -3.32 -0.49
N PHE A 101 -8.42 -2.08 -0.91
CA PHE A 101 -9.46 -1.20 -1.46
C PHE A 101 -10.10 -1.80 -2.71
N MET A 102 -9.28 -2.26 -3.66
CA MET A 102 -9.72 -2.92 -4.90
C MET A 102 -10.73 -4.03 -4.61
N PHE A 103 -10.32 -5.00 -3.79
CA PHE A 103 -11.16 -6.15 -3.54
C PHE A 103 -12.39 -5.78 -2.70
N SER A 104 -12.23 -4.95 -1.67
CA SER A 104 -13.35 -4.53 -0.82
C SER A 104 -14.41 -3.77 -1.61
N TYR A 105 -14.02 -2.92 -2.54
CA TYR A 105 -14.94 -2.16 -3.38
C TYR A 105 -15.67 -3.07 -4.38
N LEU A 106 -14.92 -3.88 -5.13
CA LEU A 106 -15.52 -4.79 -6.12
C LEU A 106 -16.39 -5.87 -5.48
N GLU A 107 -16.00 -6.40 -4.31
CA GLU A 107 -16.80 -7.36 -3.53
C GLU A 107 -18.09 -6.69 -3.03
N HIS A 108 -18.03 -5.44 -2.58
CA HIS A 108 -19.22 -4.68 -2.19
C HIS A 108 -20.20 -4.53 -3.35
N ILE A 109 -19.74 -4.10 -4.53
CA ILE A 109 -20.61 -3.96 -5.72
C ILE A 109 -21.16 -5.33 -6.16
N LEU A 110 -20.35 -6.39 -6.10
CA LEU A 110 -20.80 -7.74 -6.41
C LEU A 110 -21.93 -8.20 -5.48
N GLU A 111 -21.85 -7.88 -4.19
CA GLU A 111 -22.86 -8.29 -3.20
C GLU A 111 -24.10 -7.38 -3.22
N SER A 112 -23.92 -6.06 -3.37
CA SER A 112 -25.00 -5.07 -3.31
C SER A 112 -25.75 -4.91 -4.63
N GLN A 113 -25.07 -5.17 -5.76
CA GLN A 113 -25.56 -4.90 -7.11
C GLN A 113 -26.01 -3.44 -7.30
N ASP A 114 -25.31 -2.51 -6.63
CA ASP A 114 -25.64 -1.09 -6.66
C ASP A 114 -25.21 -0.42 -7.97
N GLN A 115 -26.11 -0.44 -8.95
CA GLN A 115 -25.91 0.24 -10.23
C GLN A 115 -25.69 1.75 -10.08
N SER A 116 -26.32 2.39 -9.10
CA SER A 116 -26.23 3.83 -8.92
C SER A 116 -24.83 4.25 -8.46
N GLU A 117 -24.22 3.45 -7.58
CA GLU A 117 -22.83 3.61 -7.17
C GLU A 117 -21.87 3.36 -8.34
N VAL A 118 -22.12 2.35 -9.18
CA VAL A 118 -21.32 2.08 -10.39
C VAL A 118 -21.37 3.26 -11.36
N ASP A 119 -22.55 3.80 -11.64
CA ASP A 119 -22.70 4.96 -12.54
C ASP A 119 -21.99 6.20 -11.97
N ARG A 120 -22.09 6.40 -10.64
CA ARG A 120 -21.42 7.50 -9.94
C ARG A 120 -19.90 7.36 -10.00
N ILE A 121 -19.35 6.19 -9.69
CA ILE A 121 -17.89 6.02 -9.71
C ILE A 121 -17.34 6.12 -11.14
N LYS A 122 -18.04 5.62 -12.16
CA LYS A 122 -17.64 5.79 -13.57
C LYS A 122 -17.50 7.26 -13.96
N ALA A 123 -18.41 8.12 -13.51
CA ALA A 123 -18.30 9.56 -13.71
C ALA A 123 -17.06 10.14 -13.01
N ASN A 124 -16.75 9.70 -11.80
CA ASN A 124 -15.56 10.12 -11.07
C ASN A 124 -14.26 9.61 -11.73
N VAL A 125 -14.24 8.38 -12.24
CA VAL A 125 -13.11 7.82 -13.00
C VAL A 125 -12.82 8.67 -14.23
N GLU A 126 -13.85 9.06 -14.98
CA GLU A 126 -13.69 9.95 -16.13
C GLU A 126 -13.17 11.34 -15.72
N GLN A 127 -13.58 11.86 -14.57
CA GLN A 127 -13.02 13.10 -14.03
C GLN A 127 -11.55 12.96 -13.62
N CYS A 128 -11.16 11.81 -13.08
CA CYS A 128 -9.76 11.49 -12.76
C CYS A 128 -8.90 11.41 -14.02
N ARG A 129 -9.42 10.79 -15.09
CA ARG A 129 -8.79 10.75 -16.41
C ARG A 129 -8.49 12.16 -16.94
N LYS A 130 -9.49 13.04 -16.94
CA LYS A 130 -9.34 14.45 -17.34
C LYS A 130 -8.33 15.21 -16.48
N THR A 131 -8.30 14.90 -15.19
CA THR A 131 -7.33 15.50 -14.26
C THR A 131 -5.90 15.14 -14.66
N LEU A 132 -5.60 13.87 -14.92
CA LEU A 132 -4.28 13.43 -15.39
C LEU A 132 -3.89 14.10 -16.73
N GLN A 133 -4.81 14.17 -17.68
CA GLN A 133 -4.59 14.87 -18.95
C GLN A 133 -4.23 16.35 -18.74
N SER A 134 -4.95 17.04 -17.86
CA SER A 134 -4.68 18.45 -17.53
C SER A 134 -3.34 18.67 -16.83
N LEU A 135 -2.83 17.66 -16.14
CA LEU A 135 -1.51 17.64 -15.50
C LEU A 135 -0.38 17.25 -16.47
N GLY A 136 -0.70 16.98 -17.74
CA GLY A 136 0.26 16.70 -18.80
C GLY A 136 0.64 15.22 -18.97
N TYR A 137 -0.10 14.28 -18.35
CA TYR A 137 0.08 12.86 -18.67
C TYR A 137 -0.48 12.58 -20.06
N ALA A 138 0.27 11.85 -20.88
CA ALA A 138 -0.21 11.40 -22.18
C ALA A 138 -1.11 10.15 -22.01
N ASP A 139 -2.22 10.08 -22.74
CA ASP A 139 -3.24 9.03 -22.58
C ASP A 139 -2.67 7.60 -22.58
N PHE A 140 -1.77 7.30 -23.52
CA PHE A 140 -1.14 5.98 -23.65
C PHE A 140 -0.35 5.53 -22.40
N THR A 141 -0.07 6.44 -21.46
CA THR A 141 0.66 6.10 -20.21
C THR A 141 -0.23 5.49 -19.14
N PHE A 142 -1.55 5.69 -19.21
CA PHE A 142 -2.47 5.23 -18.17
C PHE A 142 -3.79 4.62 -18.68
N GLU A 143 -4.11 4.75 -19.97
CA GLU A 143 -5.42 4.37 -20.51
C GLU A 143 -5.79 2.91 -20.29
N ASP A 144 -4.82 1.99 -20.43
CA ASP A 144 -5.04 0.55 -20.22
C ASP A 144 -5.40 0.24 -18.76
N PHE A 145 -4.81 0.94 -17.79
CA PHE A 145 -5.14 0.77 -16.38
C PHE A 145 -6.58 1.19 -16.08
N PHE A 146 -7.01 2.32 -16.65
CA PHE A 146 -8.38 2.81 -16.51
C PHE A 146 -9.39 1.86 -17.17
N ALA A 147 -9.09 1.40 -18.40
CA ALA A 147 -9.93 0.46 -19.11
C ALA A 147 -10.11 -0.85 -18.33
N LEU A 148 -9.01 -1.40 -17.80
CA LEU A 148 -9.08 -2.66 -17.05
C LEU A 148 -9.89 -2.53 -15.75
N PHE A 149 -9.74 -1.44 -15.00
CA PHE A 149 -10.56 -1.22 -13.81
C PHE A 149 -12.05 -1.14 -14.15
N LEU A 150 -12.41 -0.39 -15.20
CA LEU A 150 -13.80 -0.28 -15.66
C LEU A 150 -14.36 -1.64 -16.11
N GLU A 151 -13.55 -2.46 -16.77
CA GLU A 151 -13.93 -3.84 -17.12
C GLU A 151 -14.21 -4.70 -15.87
N GLN A 152 -13.35 -4.62 -14.83
CA GLN A 152 -13.58 -5.37 -13.59
C GLN A 152 -14.84 -4.88 -12.86
N LEU A 153 -15.09 -3.58 -12.88
CA LEU A 153 -16.29 -2.98 -12.30
C LEU A 153 -17.58 -3.43 -13.02
N ASP A 154 -17.54 -3.50 -14.35
CA ASP A 154 -18.68 -3.99 -15.15
C ASP A 154 -18.89 -5.50 -15.00
N SER A 155 -17.81 -6.25 -14.84
CA SER A 155 -17.85 -7.71 -14.65
C SER A 155 -18.54 -8.11 -13.34
N VAL A 156 -18.48 -7.31 -12.27
CA VAL A 156 -19.09 -7.66 -10.97
C VAL A 156 -20.60 -7.38 -10.91
N LEU A 157 -21.16 -6.63 -11.86
CA LEU A 157 -22.60 -6.50 -12.03
C LEU A 157 -23.17 -7.74 -12.71
N GLN A 158 -24.28 -8.26 -12.18
CA GLN A 158 -24.97 -9.44 -12.68
C GLN A 158 -25.95 -9.06 -13.79
N GLY A 159 -26.11 -9.96 -14.77
CA GLY A 159 -27.06 -9.78 -15.88
C GLY A 159 -26.41 -9.40 -17.22
N ASN A 160 -25.08 -9.32 -17.26
CA ASN A 160 -24.30 -9.14 -18.48
C ASN A 160 -23.70 -10.50 -18.92
N GLU A 161 -23.27 -10.60 -20.18
CA GLU A 161 -22.63 -11.83 -20.70
C GLU A 161 -21.29 -12.12 -19.99
N ASP A 162 -20.59 -11.08 -19.55
CA ASP A 162 -19.27 -11.14 -18.90
C ASP A 162 -19.34 -11.12 -17.36
N SER A 163 -20.54 -11.27 -16.77
CA SER A 163 -20.72 -11.25 -15.32
C SER A 163 -19.91 -12.36 -14.64
N ILE A 164 -19.23 -12.02 -13.53
CA ILE A 164 -18.38 -12.95 -12.79
C ILE A 164 -19.00 -13.39 -11.46
N SER A 165 -18.59 -14.57 -11.00
CA SER A 165 -18.91 -15.06 -9.66
C SER A 165 -17.93 -14.48 -8.63
N HIS A 166 -18.25 -14.68 -7.35
CA HIS A 166 -17.35 -14.32 -6.24
C HIS A 166 -16.00 -15.05 -6.31
N ASP A 167 -16.00 -16.33 -6.65
CA ASP A 167 -14.78 -17.13 -6.79
C ASP A 167 -13.90 -16.60 -7.94
N GLU A 168 -14.53 -16.18 -9.03
CA GLU A 168 -13.83 -15.58 -10.16
C GLU A 168 -13.27 -14.19 -9.81
N LEU A 169 -13.99 -13.37 -9.02
CA LEU A 169 -13.46 -12.12 -8.49
C LEU A 169 -12.20 -12.36 -7.63
N ILE A 170 -12.22 -13.36 -6.75
CA ILE A 170 -11.03 -13.76 -5.97
C ILE A 170 -9.90 -14.20 -6.90
N ARG A 171 -10.19 -15.01 -7.92
CA ARG A 171 -9.19 -15.49 -8.88
C ARG A 171 -8.53 -14.33 -9.62
N ARG A 172 -9.32 -13.38 -10.15
CA ARG A 172 -8.81 -12.18 -10.83
C ARG A 172 -8.02 -11.28 -9.88
N SER A 173 -8.45 -11.15 -8.63
CA SER A 173 -7.73 -10.38 -7.60
C SER A 173 -6.42 -11.03 -7.12
N ARG A 174 -6.21 -12.31 -7.46
CA ARG A 174 -4.95 -13.05 -7.25
C ARG A 174 -4.10 -13.13 -8.52
N ASP A 175 -4.66 -12.80 -9.67
CA ASP A 175 -3.93 -12.77 -10.93
C ASP A 175 -3.07 -11.52 -11.00
N GLN A 176 -1.78 -11.68 -11.29
CA GLN A 176 -0.84 -10.57 -11.30
C GLN A 176 -1.16 -9.54 -12.37
N SER A 177 -1.53 -9.98 -13.58
CA SER A 177 -1.80 -9.07 -14.69
C SER A 177 -3.04 -8.21 -14.43
N VAL A 178 -4.05 -8.78 -13.77
CA VAL A 178 -5.26 -8.02 -13.40
C VAL A 178 -5.02 -7.17 -12.16
N SER A 179 -4.54 -7.78 -11.08
CA SER A 179 -4.41 -7.09 -9.80
C SER A 179 -3.42 -5.94 -9.86
N ASP A 180 -2.25 -6.11 -10.49
CA ASP A 180 -1.23 -5.05 -10.52
C ASP A 180 -1.68 -3.88 -11.41
N TYR A 181 -2.37 -4.14 -12.53
CA TYR A 181 -2.90 -3.08 -13.39
C TYR A 181 -3.99 -2.26 -12.70
N VAL A 182 -4.88 -2.91 -11.94
CA VAL A 182 -5.89 -2.19 -11.16
C VAL A 182 -5.25 -1.42 -9.99
N VAL A 183 -4.19 -1.95 -9.37
CA VAL A 183 -3.39 -1.17 -8.40
C VAL A 183 -2.76 0.05 -9.06
N MET A 184 -2.18 -0.08 -10.26
CA MET A 184 -1.63 1.04 -11.01
C MET A 184 -2.67 2.11 -11.32
N PHE A 185 -3.89 1.70 -11.70
CA PHE A 185 -5.01 2.62 -11.85
C PHE A 185 -5.22 3.47 -10.59
N PHE A 186 -5.31 2.85 -9.41
CA PHE A 186 -5.49 3.59 -8.16
C PHE A 186 -4.29 4.48 -7.82
N ARG A 187 -3.06 4.05 -8.11
CA ARG A 187 -1.84 4.87 -7.93
C ARG A 187 -1.89 6.13 -8.80
N PHE A 188 -2.27 6.02 -10.06
CA PHE A 188 -2.44 7.16 -10.96
C PHE A 188 -3.56 8.10 -10.51
N VAL A 189 -4.72 7.57 -10.13
CA VAL A 189 -5.84 8.38 -9.58
C VAL A 189 -5.38 9.16 -8.34
N THR A 190 -4.70 8.49 -7.42
CA THR A 190 -4.18 9.08 -6.19
C THR A 190 -3.16 10.19 -6.49
N SER A 191 -2.21 9.93 -7.39
CA SER A 191 -1.22 10.93 -7.80
C SER A 191 -1.87 12.14 -8.45
N GLY A 192 -2.83 11.92 -9.36
CA GLY A 192 -3.58 12.98 -10.02
C GLY A 192 -4.30 13.89 -9.02
N GLU A 193 -4.98 13.31 -8.03
CA GLU A 193 -5.71 14.08 -7.02
C GLU A 193 -4.78 14.84 -6.07
N ILE A 194 -3.65 14.24 -5.66
CA ILE A 194 -2.63 14.92 -4.86
C ILE A 194 -2.08 16.14 -5.61
N ARG A 195 -1.73 15.98 -6.89
CA ARG A 195 -1.17 17.05 -7.71
C ARG A 195 -2.20 18.14 -8.02
N LYS A 196 -3.46 17.77 -8.24
CA LYS A 196 -4.57 18.71 -8.45
C LYS A 196 -4.81 19.61 -7.24
N ARG A 197 -4.61 19.09 -6.02
CA ARG A 197 -4.71 19.83 -4.76
C ARG A 197 -3.36 20.01 -4.09
N SER A 198 -2.33 20.37 -4.86
CA SER A 198 -0.95 20.47 -4.37
C SER A 198 -0.82 21.36 -3.14
N GLU A 199 -1.44 22.54 -3.13
CA GLU A 199 -1.38 23.49 -2.01
C GLU A 199 -1.94 22.91 -0.71
N PHE A 200 -2.96 22.05 -0.80
CA PHE A 200 -3.54 21.39 0.36
C PHE A 200 -2.62 20.29 0.90
N PHE A 201 -2.03 19.47 0.02
CA PHE A 201 -1.21 18.32 0.41
C PHE A 201 0.25 18.69 0.76
N GLU A 202 0.77 19.79 0.23
CA GLU A 202 2.16 20.24 0.39
C GLU A 202 2.66 20.24 1.85
N PRO A 203 1.98 20.87 2.84
CA PRO A 203 2.49 20.91 4.20
C PRO A 203 2.60 19.52 4.84
N PHE A 204 1.69 18.60 4.51
CA PHE A 204 1.72 17.23 5.01
C PHE A 204 2.84 16.42 4.37
N ILE A 205 2.99 16.52 3.05
CA ILE A 205 4.04 15.83 2.29
C ILE A 205 5.43 16.32 2.72
N PHE A 206 5.59 17.64 2.88
CA PHE A 206 6.84 18.23 3.35
C PHE A 206 7.18 17.74 4.76
N GLY A 207 6.21 17.72 5.68
CA GLY A 207 6.42 17.20 7.04
C GLY A 207 6.78 15.71 7.12
N LEU A 208 6.32 14.90 6.15
CA LEU A 208 6.60 13.46 6.11
C LEU A 208 7.95 13.13 5.46
N THR A 209 8.31 13.83 4.38
CA THR A 209 9.40 13.40 3.48
C THR A 209 10.41 14.49 3.15
N ASN A 210 10.17 15.75 3.53
CA ASN A 210 10.92 16.92 3.06
C ASN A 210 11.00 17.05 1.52
N ALA A 211 10.08 16.43 0.79
CA ALA A 211 10.02 16.46 -0.68
C ALA A 211 8.91 17.41 -1.18
N THR A 212 8.99 17.81 -2.44
CA THR A 212 7.87 18.51 -3.10
C THR A 212 6.73 17.53 -3.40
N VAL A 213 5.53 18.06 -3.65
CA VAL A 213 4.36 17.25 -4.05
C VAL A 213 4.64 16.40 -5.29
N GLU A 214 5.34 16.98 -6.28
CA GLU A 214 5.70 16.28 -7.51
C GLU A 214 6.71 15.15 -7.24
N GLN A 215 7.75 15.42 -6.45
CA GLN A 215 8.73 14.40 -6.07
C GLN A 215 8.08 13.25 -5.32
N PHE A 216 7.24 13.55 -4.32
CA PHE A 216 6.50 12.55 -3.55
C PHE A 216 5.61 11.69 -4.45
N CYS A 217 4.88 12.29 -5.40
CA CYS A 217 4.07 11.53 -6.35
C CYS A 217 4.92 10.56 -7.17
N LYS A 218 6.06 11.01 -7.68
CA LYS A 218 6.94 10.22 -8.54
C LYS A 218 7.72 9.14 -7.80
N SER A 219 8.05 9.34 -6.53
CA SER A 219 8.85 8.40 -5.75
C SER A 219 8.02 7.46 -4.86
N SER A 220 6.83 7.88 -4.43
CA SER A 220 6.13 7.23 -3.30
C SER A 220 4.63 7.00 -3.55
N VAL A 221 4.09 7.42 -4.70
CA VAL A 221 2.67 7.19 -5.06
C VAL A 221 2.58 6.36 -6.33
N GLU A 222 3.16 6.83 -7.43
CA GLU A 222 3.10 6.17 -8.75
C GLU A 222 3.82 4.81 -8.80
N PRO A 223 5.02 4.62 -8.18
CA PRO A 223 5.71 3.34 -8.28
C PRO A 223 4.99 2.21 -7.54
N MET A 224 5.00 1.01 -8.14
CA MET A 224 4.55 -0.22 -7.48
C MET A 224 5.43 -0.54 -6.27
N GLY A 225 4.82 -1.10 -5.23
CA GLY A 225 5.53 -1.52 -4.01
C GLY A 225 5.80 -0.41 -2.99
N GLU A 226 5.43 0.83 -3.29
CA GLU A 226 5.49 1.93 -2.32
C GLU A 226 4.30 1.89 -1.36
N GLU A 227 4.60 1.87 -0.06
CA GLU A 227 3.60 1.82 1.01
C GLU A 227 2.69 3.07 1.00
N SER A 228 1.44 2.87 1.43
CA SER A 228 0.43 3.93 1.50
C SER A 228 0.20 4.40 2.93
N ASP A 229 0.08 5.71 3.09
CA ASP A 229 -0.22 6.38 4.35
C ASP A 229 -1.47 7.28 4.20
N HIS A 230 -1.80 8.06 5.22
CA HIS A 230 -2.98 8.92 5.29
C HIS A 230 -3.17 9.83 4.07
N VAL A 231 -2.07 10.32 3.46
CA VAL A 231 -2.12 11.15 2.24
C VAL A 231 -2.73 10.38 1.08
N HIS A 232 -2.30 9.14 0.85
CA HIS A 232 -2.81 8.26 -0.20
C HIS A 232 -4.28 7.94 0.01
N ILE A 233 -4.67 7.59 1.24
CA ILE A 233 -6.04 7.20 1.58
C ILE A 233 -7.00 8.38 1.37
N THR A 234 -6.61 9.57 1.83
CA THR A 234 -7.40 10.80 1.68
C THR A 234 -7.59 11.14 0.21
N ALA A 235 -6.50 11.14 -0.57
CA ALA A 235 -6.57 11.48 -1.99
C ALA A 235 -7.40 10.47 -2.79
N LEU A 236 -7.24 9.16 -2.55
CA LEU A 236 -8.02 8.14 -3.24
C LEU A 236 -9.52 8.21 -2.89
N SER A 237 -9.83 8.35 -1.60
CA SER A 237 -11.20 8.52 -1.09
C SER A 237 -11.88 9.72 -1.74
N ASP A 238 -11.20 10.88 -1.76
CA ASP A 238 -11.73 12.11 -2.36
C ASP A 238 -11.91 11.99 -3.88
N ALA A 239 -10.93 11.41 -4.58
CA ALA A 239 -10.95 11.28 -6.03
C ALA A 239 -12.10 10.38 -6.52
N LEU A 240 -12.30 9.24 -5.85
CA LEU A 240 -13.34 8.28 -6.22
C LEU A 240 -14.68 8.55 -5.53
N GLY A 241 -14.70 9.38 -4.49
CA GLY A 241 -15.89 9.65 -3.70
C GLY A 241 -16.34 8.43 -2.88
N VAL A 242 -15.41 7.59 -2.44
CA VAL A 242 -15.70 6.34 -1.72
C VAL A 242 -15.20 6.47 -0.27
N PRO A 243 -16.08 6.43 0.74
CA PRO A 243 -15.68 6.53 2.13
C PRO A 243 -14.97 5.26 2.61
N ILE A 244 -13.89 5.43 3.39
CA ILE A 244 -13.05 4.33 3.90
C ILE A 244 -12.93 4.46 5.41
N ARG A 245 -13.20 3.37 6.15
CA ARG A 245 -12.84 3.26 7.56
C ARG A 245 -11.52 2.53 7.73
N VAL A 246 -10.59 3.11 8.46
CA VAL A 246 -9.36 2.44 8.89
C VAL A 246 -9.39 2.21 10.39
N VAL A 247 -9.30 0.95 10.78
CA VAL A 247 -9.30 0.49 12.18
C VAL A 247 -7.84 0.21 12.59
N TYR A 248 -7.36 0.86 13.65
CA TYR A 248 -5.94 0.81 14.04
C TYR A 248 -5.71 -0.25 15.11
N LEU A 249 -4.91 -1.25 14.77
CA LEU A 249 -4.41 -2.26 15.70
C LEU A 249 -2.95 -1.95 16.07
N ASP A 250 -2.79 -1.11 17.09
CA ASP A 250 -1.52 -0.69 17.64
C ASP A 250 -1.42 -0.97 19.15
N ARG A 251 -0.26 -0.69 19.75
CA ARG A 251 -0.02 -0.86 21.19
C ARG A 251 -0.48 0.31 22.05
N SER A 252 -1.22 1.28 21.48
CA SER A 252 -1.75 2.39 22.28
C SER A 252 -2.79 1.90 23.29
N SER A 253 -2.76 2.46 24.49
CA SER A 253 -3.76 2.23 25.54
C SER A 253 -4.46 3.55 25.87
N CYS A 254 -5.72 3.51 26.29
CA CYS A 254 -6.36 4.73 26.80
C CYS A 254 -5.91 5.00 28.24
N ASP A 255 -5.86 6.28 28.62
CA ASP A 255 -5.33 6.74 29.91
C ASP A 255 -6.07 6.15 31.13
N ASN A 256 -7.30 5.65 30.92
CA ASN A 256 -8.14 5.04 31.96
C ASN A 256 -7.90 3.53 32.14
N GLY A 257 -6.86 2.96 31.52
CA GLY A 257 -6.52 1.53 31.63
C GLY A 257 -7.44 0.59 30.83
N GLY A 258 -8.40 1.12 30.08
CA GLY A 258 -9.20 0.38 29.12
C GLY A 258 -8.46 0.12 27.80
N VAL A 259 -8.92 -0.86 27.05
CA VAL A 259 -8.44 -1.13 25.69
C VAL A 259 -9.56 -0.80 24.71
N SER A 260 -9.33 0.19 23.85
CA SER A 260 -10.23 0.53 22.75
C SER A 260 -9.53 0.30 21.41
N VAL A 261 -10.31 -0.03 20.40
CA VAL A 261 -9.84 -0.07 19.01
C VAL A 261 -10.25 1.23 18.35
N ASN A 262 -9.26 2.07 18.04
CA ASN A 262 -9.49 3.36 17.41
C ASN A 262 -9.72 3.17 15.91
N HIS A 263 -10.49 4.08 15.31
CA HIS A 263 -10.67 4.12 13.87
C HIS A 263 -10.66 5.56 13.36
N HIS A 264 -10.37 5.72 12.08
CA HIS A 264 -10.51 6.97 11.35
C HIS A 264 -11.38 6.73 10.11
N ASP A 265 -12.37 7.60 9.90
CA ASP A 265 -13.21 7.59 8.72
C ASP A 265 -12.72 8.65 7.74
N PHE A 266 -12.24 8.20 6.59
CA PHE A 266 -11.90 9.04 5.45
C PHE A 266 -13.18 9.21 4.63
N VAL A 267 -13.78 10.40 4.69
CA VAL A 267 -15.04 10.71 4.02
C VAL A 267 -14.76 11.75 2.93
N PRO A 268 -15.23 11.54 1.68
CA PRO A 268 -14.91 12.42 0.56
C PRO A 268 -15.26 13.89 0.79
N ALA A 269 -14.35 14.79 0.40
CA ALA A 269 -14.61 16.23 0.41
C ALA A 269 -15.76 16.58 -0.56
N GLY A 270 -16.90 17.03 -0.02
CA GLY A 270 -18.09 17.40 -0.82
C GLY A 270 -19.29 16.47 -0.67
N SER A 271 -19.17 15.35 0.03
CA SER A 271 -20.36 14.81 0.71
C SER A 271 -20.79 15.84 1.73
N ASP A 272 -21.98 16.42 1.60
CA ASP A 272 -22.54 17.38 2.54
C ASP A 272 -22.63 16.77 3.95
N ALA A 273 -21.53 16.78 4.68
CA ALA A 273 -21.53 16.85 6.13
C ALA A 273 -21.60 18.35 6.43
N PRO A 274 -22.79 18.89 6.80
CA PRO A 274 -22.84 20.22 7.36
C PRO A 274 -21.92 20.21 8.57
N LYS A 275 -21.08 21.23 8.69
CA LYS A 275 -20.35 21.56 9.92
C LYS A 275 -21.24 21.25 11.12
N ALA A 276 -20.94 20.17 11.84
CA ALA A 276 -21.54 19.78 13.12
C ALA A 276 -22.91 20.42 13.40
N SER A 277 -23.91 20.16 12.56
CA SER A 277 -25.30 20.38 12.90
C SER A 277 -25.90 19.02 13.14
N GLU A 278 -26.32 18.79 14.38
CA GLU A 278 -26.97 17.58 14.89
C GLU A 278 -28.12 17.15 13.96
N GLY A 279 -27.86 16.30 12.98
CA GLY A 279 -28.88 15.83 12.04
C GLY A 279 -28.45 15.41 10.64
N SER A 280 -27.20 15.57 10.23
CA SER A 280 -26.76 14.96 8.95
C SER A 280 -26.65 13.45 9.07
N GLU A 281 -27.18 12.72 8.09
CA GLU A 281 -26.97 11.27 7.98
C GLU A 281 -25.46 11.01 7.99
N LYS A 282 -25.00 10.30 9.00
CA LYS A 282 -23.59 9.98 9.16
C LYS A 282 -23.24 8.97 8.08
N VAL A 283 -22.56 9.42 7.02
CA VAL A 283 -22.02 8.55 5.97
C VAL A 283 -21.18 7.48 6.65
N THR A 284 -21.67 6.24 6.61
CA THR A 284 -21.00 5.09 7.23
C THR A 284 -20.19 4.38 6.15
N PRO A 285 -18.85 4.30 6.28
CA PRO A 285 -18.02 3.63 5.28
C PRO A 285 -18.40 2.15 5.13
N PHE A 286 -18.56 1.70 3.88
CA PHE A 286 -18.77 0.28 3.57
C PHE A 286 -17.45 -0.46 3.30
N ILE A 287 -16.35 0.26 3.07
CA ILE A 287 -14.99 -0.29 3.08
C ILE A 287 -14.42 -0.13 4.49
N THR A 288 -14.06 -1.24 5.11
CA THR A 288 -13.36 -1.23 6.41
C THR A 288 -12.04 -1.99 6.32
N LEU A 289 -10.95 -1.30 6.62
CA LEU A 289 -9.61 -1.84 6.61
C LEU A 289 -9.05 -1.94 8.03
N LEU A 290 -8.30 -3.00 8.32
CA LEU A 290 -7.44 -3.11 9.50
C LEU A 290 -6.06 -2.58 9.14
N TYR A 291 -5.60 -1.56 9.86
CA TYR A 291 -4.21 -1.12 9.81
C TYR A 291 -3.41 -1.74 10.96
N ARG A 292 -2.30 -2.37 10.57
CA ARG A 292 -1.18 -2.75 11.44
C ARG A 292 0.03 -1.97 10.95
N PRO A 293 1.06 -1.66 11.77
CA PRO A 293 2.20 -0.87 11.31
C PRO A 293 2.78 -1.38 9.98
N GLY A 294 2.63 -0.59 8.90
CA GLY A 294 3.06 -0.92 7.54
C GLY A 294 2.17 -1.88 6.74
N HIS A 295 0.93 -2.19 7.18
CA HIS A 295 0.10 -3.19 6.51
C HIS A 295 -1.41 -2.96 6.64
N TYR A 296 -2.13 -3.26 5.55
CA TYR A 296 -3.59 -3.19 5.48
C TYR A 296 -4.20 -4.55 5.13
N ASP A 297 -5.24 -4.93 5.87
CA ASP A 297 -6.10 -6.07 5.60
C ASP A 297 -7.57 -5.61 5.53
N LEU A 298 -8.46 -6.44 4.99
CA LEU A 298 -9.90 -6.15 5.01
C LEU A 298 -10.53 -6.64 6.31
N LEU A 299 -11.47 -5.89 6.86
CA LEU A 299 -12.35 -6.31 7.95
C LEU A 299 -13.79 -6.42 7.48
N TYR A 300 -14.46 -7.48 7.90
CA TYR A 300 -15.87 -7.72 7.63
C TYR A 300 -16.68 -7.44 8.89
N PRO A 301 -17.55 -6.41 8.89
CA PRO A 301 -18.49 -6.18 9.98
C PRO A 301 -19.39 -7.40 10.23
N LYS A 302 -19.92 -7.52 11.45
CA LYS A 302 -20.97 -8.50 11.78
C LYS A 302 -22.35 -8.07 11.30
#